data_AF-A0A096MTH2-F1
#
_entry.id   AF-A0A096MTH2-F1
#
_cell.length_a   1.000
_cell.length_b   1.000
_cell.length_c   1.000
_cell.angle_alpha   90.00
_cell.angle_beta   90.00
_cell.angle_gamma   90.00
#
_symmetry.space_group_name_H-M   'P 1'
#
loop_
_entity.id
_entity.type
_entity.pdbx_description
1 polymer ?
#
loop_
_entity_poly.entity_id
_entity_poly.type
_entity_poly.pdbx_seq_one_letter_code
_entity_poly.pdbx_strand_id
1 'polypeptide(L)'
;MSIRAPPRLLELAGQSLLRDQALAVSAMEELPRVLYLPLFMEAFSRRHFEALTVMVQAWPFTRLPLGSLMKTLHLETLKALLEGLHMVLTQKDRPRRWKLQVLDLRDVDENFWWPGAWALSCSPEATSMRQTAEDCPRMGEHQPLKVFIDICVKEIPQDECLRYLFRWVYQRRGLVHLCCSKLVNYLTPIKYLRKSLKIIHLDSIQELEIRNMSWPRLIRKLHCYLKEMKNLRKLIFSRCHHYTSDNDLEGRLVAKFGSVFLRLEHLQSLKIKLVTFFSGHLEQLIRCLQNPLENLELTCGYLLEEDVKCLSQYPSLGYLKHLNLSYVPLFRVSLEPLGALLEKVAATLETLILEGCQIHYSQLSAILPGLSCCSQLTTFYFGRNFMSVDALKDLLRHTSGLSKLSLETYPAPDESLNSLVRVDWEIFTPLRAELMRTLREVRQPRRIFIGPTPCPSCGSSPSEELELHLCC
;
A
#
# COMPACT_ATOMS: atom_id res chain seq x y z
N MET A 1 -25.63 -17.68 -27.15
CA MET A 1 -25.82 -16.26 -27.51
C MET A 1 -26.22 -15.50 -26.27
N SER A 2 -25.43 -14.53 -25.81
CA SER A 2 -25.78 -13.70 -24.65
C SER A 2 -26.84 -12.68 -25.09
N ILE A 3 -28.04 -12.80 -24.53
CA ILE A 3 -29.17 -11.89 -24.80
C ILE A 3 -28.86 -10.57 -24.08
N ARG A 4 -28.37 -9.57 -24.81
CA ARG A 4 -28.27 -8.20 -24.28
C ARG A 4 -29.68 -7.69 -24.01
N ALA A 5 -29.92 -7.22 -22.79
CA ALA A 5 -31.15 -6.55 -22.43
C ALA A 5 -31.40 -5.33 -23.35
N PRO A 6 -32.65 -5.03 -23.72
CA PRO A 6 -32.96 -3.88 -24.57
C PRO A 6 -32.60 -2.57 -23.86
N PRO A 7 -32.08 -1.56 -24.59
CA PRO A 7 -31.67 -0.29 -24.02
C PRO A 7 -32.87 0.45 -23.40
N ARG A 8 -32.65 1.10 -22.26
CA ARG A 8 -33.69 1.85 -21.54
C ARG A 8 -34.06 3.11 -22.33
N LEU A 9 -35.29 3.61 -22.16
CA LEU A 9 -35.76 4.84 -22.84
C LEU A 9 -34.81 6.03 -22.62
N LEU A 10 -34.24 6.14 -21.42
CA LEU A 10 -33.26 7.18 -21.10
C LEU A 10 -31.96 7.05 -21.90
N GLU A 11 -31.50 5.82 -22.14
CA GLU A 11 -30.30 5.56 -22.94
C GLU A 11 -30.57 5.89 -24.42
N LEU A 12 -31.75 5.55 -24.94
CA LEU A 12 -32.17 5.90 -26.30
C LEU A 12 -32.34 7.42 -26.49
N ALA A 13 -32.94 8.10 -25.51
CA ALA A 13 -33.07 9.56 -25.51
C ALA A 13 -31.70 10.24 -25.45
N GLY A 14 -30.79 9.74 -24.61
CA GLY A 14 -29.41 10.21 -24.55
C GLY A 14 -28.65 9.98 -25.85
N GLN A 15 -28.83 8.83 -26.48
CA GLN A 15 -28.24 8.52 -27.80
C GLN A 15 -28.76 9.44 -28.88
N SER A 16 -30.06 9.73 -28.89
CA SER A 16 -30.65 10.66 -29.84
C SER A 16 -30.14 12.08 -29.63
N LEU A 17 -30.01 12.52 -28.38
CA LEU A 17 -29.51 13.86 -28.04
C LEU A 17 -28.03 14.01 -28.43
N LEU A 18 -27.19 13.03 -28.11
CA LEU A 18 -25.75 13.06 -28.41
C LEU A 18 -25.43 12.86 -29.90
N ARG A 19 -26.41 12.47 -30.71
CA ARG A 19 -26.26 12.34 -32.17
C ARG A 19 -26.15 13.70 -32.87
N ASP A 20 -26.76 14.74 -32.30
CA ASP A 20 -26.65 16.11 -32.74
C ASP A 20 -25.82 16.90 -31.72
N GLN A 21 -24.54 17.13 -32.04
CA GLN A 21 -23.62 17.80 -31.14
C GLN A 21 -24.05 19.25 -30.82
N ALA A 22 -24.64 19.98 -31.77
CA ALA A 22 -25.05 21.36 -31.56
C ALA A 22 -26.26 21.44 -30.63
N LEU A 23 -27.22 20.53 -30.79
CA LEU A 23 -28.36 20.40 -29.88
C LEU A 23 -27.94 19.90 -28.49
N ALA A 24 -27.00 18.96 -28.42
CA ALA A 24 -26.47 18.49 -27.14
C ALA A 24 -25.82 19.65 -26.36
N VAL A 25 -24.93 20.42 -26.99
CA VAL A 25 -24.23 21.56 -26.37
C VAL A 25 -25.21 22.61 -25.85
N SER A 26 -26.23 22.98 -26.64
CA SER A 26 -27.23 23.97 -26.24
C SER A 26 -28.19 23.46 -25.14
N ALA A 27 -28.51 22.17 -25.11
CA ALA A 27 -29.37 21.58 -24.09
C ALA A 27 -28.68 21.38 -22.73
N MET A 28 -27.34 21.38 -22.66
CA MET A 28 -26.60 21.10 -21.42
C MET A 28 -26.89 22.11 -20.31
N GLU A 29 -27.12 23.39 -20.61
CA GLU A 29 -27.37 24.41 -19.58
C GLU A 29 -28.71 24.19 -18.84
N GLU A 30 -29.69 23.59 -19.54
CA GLU A 30 -31.07 23.37 -19.08
C GLU A 30 -31.30 21.96 -18.51
N LEU A 31 -30.32 21.06 -18.62
CA LEU A 31 -30.46 19.66 -18.22
C LEU A 31 -30.62 19.49 -16.69
N PRO A 32 -31.63 18.73 -16.22
CA PRO A 32 -31.75 18.37 -14.82
C PRO A 32 -30.54 17.59 -14.30
N ARG A 33 -30.15 17.83 -13.05
CA ARG A 33 -29.00 17.18 -12.38
C ARG A 33 -29.01 15.65 -12.48
N VAL A 34 -30.21 15.05 -12.46
CA VAL A 34 -30.42 13.60 -12.50
C VAL A 34 -30.01 12.98 -13.83
N LEU A 35 -30.06 13.75 -14.92
CA LEU A 35 -29.75 13.27 -16.28
C LEU A 35 -28.27 13.42 -16.64
N TYR A 36 -27.48 14.18 -15.87
CA TYR A 36 -26.06 14.43 -16.17
C TYR A 36 -25.21 13.15 -16.14
N LEU A 37 -25.40 12.27 -15.15
CA LEU A 37 -24.56 11.07 -15.02
C LEU A 37 -24.82 10.04 -16.13
N PRO A 38 -26.08 9.66 -16.43
CA PRO A 38 -26.35 8.73 -17.53
C PRO A 38 -25.87 9.27 -18.89
N LEU A 39 -26.08 10.57 -19.14
CA LEU A 39 -25.61 11.22 -20.37
C LEU A 39 -24.08 11.28 -20.43
N PHE A 40 -23.41 11.54 -19.31
CA PHE A 40 -21.95 11.56 -19.23
C PHE A 40 -21.37 10.19 -19.56
N MET A 41 -21.94 9.13 -18.99
CA MET A 41 -21.51 7.76 -19.25
C MET A 41 -21.72 7.35 -20.71
N GLU A 42 -22.84 7.75 -21.33
CA GLU A 42 -23.11 7.51 -22.75
C GLU A 42 -22.12 8.29 -23.63
N ALA A 43 -21.89 9.58 -23.34
CA ALA A 43 -20.93 10.43 -24.04
C ALA A 43 -19.50 9.89 -23.91
N PHE A 44 -19.12 9.38 -22.74
CA PHE A 44 -17.83 8.77 -22.46
C PHE A 44 -17.65 7.48 -23.26
N SER A 45 -18.63 6.57 -23.18
CA SER A 45 -18.59 5.26 -23.83
C SER A 45 -18.54 5.36 -25.36
N ARG A 46 -19.26 6.33 -25.93
CA ARG A 46 -19.30 6.60 -27.37
C ARG A 46 -18.24 7.61 -27.85
N ARG A 47 -17.43 8.16 -26.95
CA ARG A 47 -16.35 9.11 -27.25
C ARG A 47 -16.83 10.40 -27.91
N HIS A 48 -17.97 10.93 -27.47
CA HIS A 48 -18.47 12.25 -27.89
C HIS A 48 -17.69 13.37 -27.18
N PHE A 49 -16.47 13.65 -27.65
CA PHE A 49 -15.50 14.54 -26.99
C PHE A 49 -16.03 15.96 -26.74
N GLU A 50 -16.69 16.58 -27.72
CA GLU A 50 -17.25 17.93 -27.57
C GLU A 50 -18.34 17.99 -26.51
N ALA A 51 -19.23 17.00 -26.51
CA ALA A 51 -20.24 16.87 -25.47
C ALA A 51 -19.57 16.75 -24.10
N LEU A 52 -18.59 15.85 -23.93
CA LEU A 52 -17.83 15.68 -22.68
C LEU A 52 -17.20 16.99 -22.18
N THR A 53 -16.58 17.77 -23.07
CA THR A 53 -16.00 19.08 -22.73
C THR A 53 -17.05 19.99 -22.09
N VAL A 54 -18.22 20.11 -22.71
CA VAL A 54 -19.32 20.93 -22.20
C VAL A 54 -19.95 20.35 -20.93
N MET A 55 -20.06 19.01 -20.82
CA MET A 55 -20.58 18.36 -19.61
C MET A 55 -19.69 18.65 -18.41
N VAL A 56 -18.36 18.58 -18.57
CA VAL A 56 -17.40 18.84 -17.51
C VAL A 56 -17.40 20.32 -17.13
N GLN A 57 -17.52 21.21 -18.12
CA GLN A 57 -17.65 22.63 -17.87
C GLN A 57 -18.89 22.94 -17.03
N ALA A 58 -20.05 22.38 -17.42
CA ALA A 58 -21.31 22.57 -16.74
C ALA A 58 -21.57 21.57 -15.59
N TRP A 59 -20.52 20.93 -15.07
CA TRP A 59 -20.67 19.84 -14.11
C TRP A 59 -21.35 20.30 -12.81
N PRO A 60 -22.49 19.71 -12.41
CA PRO A 60 -23.32 20.24 -11.33
C PRO A 60 -22.82 19.88 -9.91
N PHE A 61 -21.76 19.08 -9.80
CA PHE A 61 -21.21 18.55 -8.55
C PHE A 61 -19.80 19.07 -8.26
N THR A 62 -19.36 18.97 -7.00
CA THR A 62 -18.04 19.44 -6.58
C THR A 62 -16.91 18.48 -6.97
N ARG A 63 -17.22 17.19 -7.16
CA ARG A 63 -16.27 16.15 -7.49
C ARG A 63 -16.71 15.41 -8.76
N LEU A 64 -15.73 15.10 -9.61
CA LEU A 64 -15.89 14.25 -10.80
C LEU A 64 -14.95 13.03 -10.66
N PRO A 65 -15.46 11.86 -10.25
CA PRO A 65 -14.64 10.67 -10.05
C PRO A 65 -14.57 9.80 -11.32
N LEU A 66 -13.46 9.86 -12.04
CA LEU A 66 -13.21 9.09 -13.27
C LEU A 66 -12.34 7.85 -13.05
N GLY A 67 -11.98 7.54 -11.81
CA GLY A 67 -11.07 6.43 -11.50
C GLY A 67 -11.45 5.08 -12.12
N SER A 68 -12.70 4.67 -11.95
CA SER A 68 -13.22 3.42 -12.53
C SER A 68 -13.17 3.41 -14.07
N LEU A 69 -13.23 4.60 -14.68
CA LEU A 69 -13.19 4.81 -16.13
C LEU A 69 -11.76 4.94 -16.67
N MET A 70 -10.74 5.04 -15.80
CA MET A 70 -9.34 5.18 -16.21
C MET A 70 -8.83 3.98 -17.00
N LYS A 71 -9.33 2.77 -16.72
CA LYS A 71 -8.93 1.53 -17.42
C LYS A 71 -9.22 1.60 -18.93
N THR A 72 -10.21 2.39 -19.33
CA THR A 72 -10.63 2.61 -20.73
C THR A 72 -10.31 4.01 -21.25
N LEU A 73 -9.57 4.83 -20.48
CA LEU A 73 -9.35 6.23 -20.78
C LEU A 73 -8.33 6.40 -21.91
N HIS A 74 -8.81 6.89 -23.05
CA HIS A 74 -7.95 7.28 -24.17
C HIS A 74 -7.46 8.72 -24.01
N LEU A 75 -6.32 9.04 -24.64
CA LEU A 75 -5.70 10.37 -24.56
C LEU A 75 -6.65 11.49 -25.00
N GLU A 76 -7.43 11.27 -26.05
CA GLU A 76 -8.41 12.21 -26.59
C GLU A 76 -9.54 12.47 -25.59
N THR A 77 -9.93 11.44 -24.84
CA THR A 77 -10.94 11.58 -23.79
C THR A 77 -10.40 12.44 -22.66
N LEU A 78 -9.16 12.19 -22.22
CA LEU A 78 -8.50 13.01 -21.22
C LEU A 78 -8.35 14.47 -21.68
N LYS A 79 -7.98 14.71 -22.94
CA LYS A 79 -7.90 16.07 -23.51
C LYS A 79 -9.25 16.79 -23.42
N ALA A 80 -10.33 16.14 -23.84
CA ALA A 80 -11.67 16.73 -23.77
C ALA A 80 -12.09 17.10 -22.33
N LEU A 81 -11.85 16.19 -21.38
CA LEU A 81 -12.16 16.42 -19.97
C LEU A 81 -11.32 17.56 -19.37
N LEU A 82 -10.02 17.61 -19.68
CA LEU A 82 -9.12 18.67 -19.23
C LEU A 82 -9.40 20.02 -19.90
N GLU A 83 -9.91 20.02 -21.13
CA GLU A 83 -10.36 21.24 -21.81
C GLU A 83 -11.64 21.79 -21.16
N GLY A 84 -12.61 20.93 -20.82
CA GLY A 84 -13.79 21.33 -20.06
C GLY A 84 -13.42 21.95 -18.71
N LEU A 85 -12.46 21.35 -18.00
CA LEU A 85 -11.90 21.92 -16.77
C LEU A 85 -11.16 23.24 -17.00
N HIS A 86 -10.45 23.37 -18.13
CA HIS A 86 -9.76 24.60 -18.47
C HIS A 86 -10.74 25.77 -18.59
N MET A 87 -11.90 25.54 -19.22
CA MET A 87 -12.96 26.54 -19.34
C MET A 87 -13.54 26.97 -17.98
N VAL A 88 -13.67 26.04 -17.02
CA VAL A 88 -14.09 26.37 -15.64
C VAL A 88 -13.05 27.25 -14.92
N LEU A 89 -11.77 27.05 -15.21
CA LEU A 89 -10.67 27.81 -14.61
C LEU A 89 -10.51 29.21 -15.20
N THR A 90 -10.83 29.43 -16.48
CA THR A 90 -10.63 30.71 -17.18
C THR A 90 -11.81 31.67 -17.07
N GLN A 91 -13.02 31.17 -16.74
CA GLN A 91 -14.20 32.03 -16.62
C GLN A 91 -14.23 32.83 -15.31
N LYS A 92 -14.39 34.15 -15.45
CA LYS A 92 -14.53 35.10 -14.33
C LYS A 92 -15.92 35.05 -13.68
N ASP A 93 -16.97 34.88 -14.49
CA ASP A 93 -18.36 34.83 -14.03
C ASP A 93 -18.89 33.40 -14.10
N ARG A 94 -18.92 32.71 -12.95
CA ARG A 94 -19.38 31.31 -12.89
C ARG A 94 -20.88 31.24 -12.64
N PRO A 95 -21.64 30.52 -13.48
CA PRO A 95 -23.03 30.17 -13.16
C PRO A 95 -23.11 29.42 -11.83
N ARG A 96 -24.12 29.70 -10.99
CA ARG A 96 -24.31 29.06 -9.66
C ARG A 96 -24.36 27.52 -9.72
N ARG A 97 -24.67 26.96 -10.89
CA ARG A 97 -24.76 25.51 -11.10
C ARG A 97 -23.39 24.84 -11.20
N TRP A 98 -22.33 25.55 -11.58
CA TRP A 98 -21.01 24.97 -11.82
C TRP A 98 -20.24 24.91 -10.51
N LYS A 99 -20.01 23.69 -10.02
CA LYS A 99 -19.46 23.48 -8.68
C LYS A 99 -18.15 22.71 -8.65
N LEU A 100 -17.64 22.28 -9.82
CA LEU A 100 -16.51 21.36 -9.90
C LEU A 100 -15.23 21.98 -9.32
N GLN A 101 -14.69 21.31 -8.31
CA GLN A 101 -13.47 21.69 -7.58
C GLN A 101 -12.45 20.55 -7.53
N VAL A 102 -12.92 19.30 -7.68
CA VAL A 102 -12.09 18.10 -7.55
C VAL A 102 -12.30 17.17 -8.73
N LEU A 103 -11.22 16.89 -9.46
CA LEU A 103 -11.15 15.77 -10.41
C LEU A 103 -10.51 14.60 -9.68
N ASP A 104 -11.19 13.46 -9.58
CA ASP A 104 -10.62 12.27 -8.95
C ASP A 104 -10.42 11.15 -9.97
N LEU A 105 -9.15 10.89 -10.28
CA LEU A 105 -8.72 9.84 -11.19
C LEU A 105 -8.32 8.57 -10.42
N ARG A 106 -8.49 8.49 -9.10
CA ARG A 106 -8.12 7.27 -8.36
C ARG A 106 -9.20 6.20 -8.47
N ASP A 107 -8.81 4.95 -8.63
CA ASP A 107 -9.70 3.78 -8.67
C ASP A 107 -10.21 3.45 -7.25
N VAL A 108 -11.06 4.31 -6.68
CA VAL A 108 -11.50 4.22 -5.26
C VAL A 108 -12.91 3.68 -5.08
N ASP A 109 -13.73 3.55 -6.13
CA ASP A 109 -15.09 3.05 -5.96
C ASP A 109 -15.73 2.62 -7.29
N GLU A 110 -16.11 1.35 -7.41
CA GLU A 110 -16.93 0.85 -8.53
C GLU A 110 -18.40 1.35 -8.42
N ASN A 111 -18.80 1.84 -7.25
CA ASN A 111 -20.21 2.10 -6.92
C ASN A 111 -20.73 3.50 -7.26
N PHE A 112 -19.86 4.46 -7.59
CA PHE A 112 -20.29 5.86 -7.82
C PHE A 112 -21.24 6.01 -9.02
N TRP A 113 -21.03 5.20 -10.06
CA TRP A 113 -21.77 5.29 -11.33
C TRP A 113 -23.04 4.42 -11.35
N TRP A 114 -23.37 3.71 -10.28
CA TRP A 114 -24.54 2.84 -10.24
C TRP A 114 -25.82 3.59 -9.82
N PRO A 115 -26.97 3.38 -10.51
CA PRO A 115 -28.25 3.95 -10.10
C PRO A 115 -28.71 3.30 -8.78
N GLY A 116 -28.39 3.93 -7.65
CA GLY A 116 -28.75 3.46 -6.31
C GLY A 116 -27.86 4.01 -5.20
N ALA A 117 -26.56 4.20 -5.46
CA ALA A 117 -25.63 4.79 -4.49
C ALA A 117 -25.96 6.25 -4.14
N TRP A 118 -26.74 6.92 -4.99
CA TRP A 118 -27.13 8.31 -4.86
C TRP A 118 -28.43 8.53 -4.07
N ALA A 119 -29.31 7.52 -3.98
CA ALA A 119 -30.51 7.63 -3.14
C ALA A 119 -30.14 7.77 -1.65
N LEU A 120 -28.97 7.26 -1.25
CA LEU A 120 -28.46 7.29 0.12
C LEU A 120 -27.64 8.54 0.45
N SER A 121 -27.03 9.22 -0.54
CA SER A 121 -26.23 10.42 -0.33
C SER A 121 -27.02 11.74 -0.39
N CYS A 122 -28.33 11.67 -0.65
CA CYS A 122 -29.28 12.78 -0.52
C CYS A 122 -29.99 12.83 0.86
N SER A 123 -29.54 12.04 1.86
CA SER A 123 -29.98 12.15 3.25
C SER A 123 -28.99 12.98 4.08
N PRO A 124 -29.44 13.86 5.02
CA PRO A 124 -28.55 14.62 5.90
C PRO A 124 -27.76 13.78 6.91
N GLU A 125 -27.97 12.46 7.01
CA GLU A 125 -27.56 11.65 8.17
C GLU A 125 -26.43 10.63 7.90
N ALA A 126 -25.68 10.74 6.80
CA ALA A 126 -24.48 9.93 6.56
C ALA A 126 -23.21 10.58 7.15
N THR A 127 -23.15 10.70 8.48
CA THR A 127 -21.99 11.15 9.24
C THR A 127 -20.93 10.04 9.36
N SER A 128 -20.10 9.85 8.32
CA SER A 128 -18.88 9.01 8.43
C SER A 128 -17.72 9.46 7.54
N MET A 129 -17.82 10.61 6.88
CA MET A 129 -16.73 11.17 6.06
C MET A 129 -16.45 12.65 6.34
N ARG A 130 -16.50 13.02 7.62
CA ARG A 130 -15.89 14.27 8.11
C ARG A 130 -14.55 13.93 8.72
N GLN A 131 -13.50 13.88 7.90
CA GLN A 131 -12.15 14.16 8.37
C GLN A 131 -11.62 15.36 7.58
N THR A 132 -11.39 16.43 8.35
CA THR A 132 -10.72 17.69 8.02
C THR A 132 -11.31 18.50 6.85
N ALA A 133 -12.52 19.02 7.07
CA ALA A 133 -12.84 20.37 6.61
C ALA A 133 -12.58 21.32 7.80
N GLU A 134 -11.29 21.55 8.10
CA GLU A 134 -10.90 22.68 8.93
C GLU A 134 -10.89 23.93 8.03
N ASP A 135 -11.57 24.96 8.53
CA ASP A 135 -11.59 26.35 8.09
C ASP A 135 -11.80 26.62 6.60
N CYS A 136 -13.04 26.95 6.23
CA CYS A 136 -13.28 27.81 5.07
C CYS A 136 -12.75 29.22 5.39
N PRO A 137 -11.68 29.72 4.74
CA PRO A 137 -11.30 31.10 4.88
C PRO A 137 -12.31 31.96 4.12
N ARG A 138 -12.53 33.16 4.64
CA ARG A 138 -13.34 34.21 4.03
C ARG A 138 -12.89 34.48 2.60
N MET A 139 -13.91 34.60 1.74
CA MET A 139 -13.93 35.19 0.39
C MET A 139 -12.71 36.09 0.09
N GLY A 140 -11.80 35.63 -0.78
CA GLY A 140 -10.64 36.42 -1.20
C GLY A 140 -9.68 35.74 -2.18
N GLU A 141 -9.47 34.42 -2.08
CA GLU A 141 -8.60 33.68 -2.99
C GLU A 141 -9.34 32.46 -3.56
N HIS A 142 -9.44 32.36 -4.90
CA HIS A 142 -10.04 31.20 -5.55
C HIS A 142 -9.22 29.95 -5.20
N GLN A 143 -9.80 29.03 -4.43
CA GLN A 143 -9.13 27.77 -4.11
C GLN A 143 -8.77 27.03 -5.41
N PRO A 144 -7.53 26.54 -5.54
CA PRO A 144 -7.06 25.83 -6.72
C PRO A 144 -7.80 24.50 -6.91
N LEU A 145 -8.08 24.15 -8.17
CA LEU A 145 -8.68 22.88 -8.55
C LEU A 145 -7.76 21.73 -8.13
N LYS A 146 -8.29 20.74 -7.42
CA LYS A 146 -7.52 19.56 -7.01
C LYS A 146 -7.74 18.42 -7.98
N VAL A 147 -6.65 17.83 -8.47
CA VAL A 147 -6.67 16.63 -9.30
C VAL A 147 -6.03 15.50 -8.51
N PHE A 148 -6.80 14.48 -8.12
CA PHE A 148 -6.28 13.30 -7.44
C PHE A 148 -5.95 12.20 -8.42
N ILE A 149 -4.77 11.60 -8.32
CA ILE A 149 -4.34 10.46 -9.15
C ILE A 149 -3.31 9.63 -8.39
N ASP A 150 -3.40 8.30 -8.46
CA ASP A 150 -2.32 7.42 -7.99
C ASP A 150 -1.33 7.19 -9.13
N ILE A 151 -0.04 7.43 -8.87
CA ILE A 151 0.98 7.52 -9.91
C ILE A 151 1.95 6.35 -9.80
N CYS A 152 2.03 5.56 -10.86
CA CYS A 152 3.05 4.53 -11.04
C CYS A 152 4.07 4.98 -12.09
N VAL A 153 5.28 5.33 -11.66
CA VAL A 153 6.38 5.74 -12.54
C VAL A 153 7.16 4.49 -13.01
N LYS A 154 6.95 4.08 -14.26
CA LYS A 154 7.60 2.92 -14.92
C LYS A 154 8.67 3.36 -15.93
N GLU A 155 9.63 2.47 -16.22
CA GLU A 155 10.91 2.75 -16.92
C GLU A 155 10.78 3.35 -18.33
N ILE A 156 9.58 3.32 -18.93
CA ILE A 156 9.31 3.79 -20.28
C ILE A 156 7.92 4.46 -20.24
N PRO A 157 7.75 5.74 -20.62
CA PRO A 157 6.45 6.37 -20.57
C PRO A 157 5.64 5.91 -21.78
N GLN A 158 4.97 4.77 -21.69
CA GLN A 158 3.86 4.46 -22.60
C GLN A 158 2.57 5.18 -22.18
N ASP A 159 2.54 5.77 -20.99
CA ASP A 159 1.38 6.51 -20.52
C ASP A 159 1.39 7.95 -21.07
N GLU A 160 0.94 8.08 -22.31
CA GLU A 160 0.76 9.37 -22.98
C GLU A 160 -0.20 10.29 -22.19
N CYS A 161 -1.19 9.69 -21.52
CA CYS A 161 -2.16 10.38 -20.68
C CYS A 161 -1.48 11.05 -19.48
N LEU A 162 -0.65 10.31 -18.73
CA LEU A 162 0.10 10.87 -17.58
C LEU A 162 1.05 12.00 -18.02
N ARG A 163 1.73 11.83 -19.15
CA ARG A 163 2.62 12.87 -19.70
C ARG A 163 1.85 14.13 -20.08
N TYR A 164 0.70 13.97 -20.73
CA TYR A 164 -0.16 15.09 -21.08
C TYR A 164 -0.70 15.80 -19.83
N LEU A 165 -1.18 15.04 -18.84
CA LEU A 165 -1.66 15.57 -17.56
C LEU A 165 -0.58 16.39 -16.86
N PHE A 166 0.64 15.87 -16.74
CA PHE A 166 1.75 16.61 -16.12
C PHE A 166 2.08 17.90 -16.87
N ARG A 167 2.04 17.89 -18.20
CA ARG A 167 2.24 19.11 -19.00
C ARG A 167 1.11 20.12 -18.76
N TRP A 168 -0.13 19.65 -18.73
CA TRP A 168 -1.32 20.48 -18.53
C TRP A 168 -1.32 21.14 -17.15
N VAL A 169 -0.99 20.40 -16.09
CA VAL A 169 -0.84 20.92 -14.72
C VAL A 169 0.35 21.87 -14.63
N TYR A 170 1.49 21.52 -15.23
CA TYR A 170 2.68 22.37 -15.19
C TYR A 170 2.44 23.75 -15.80
N GLN A 171 1.66 23.84 -16.88
CA GLN A 171 1.26 25.10 -17.52
C GLN A 171 0.30 25.94 -16.66
N ARG A 172 -0.37 25.34 -15.66
CA ARG A 172 -1.42 25.94 -14.84
C ARG A 172 -1.06 25.96 -13.35
N ARG A 173 0.23 26.05 -13.05
CA ARG A 173 0.75 26.17 -11.68
C ARG A 173 0.09 27.36 -10.97
N GLY A 174 -0.42 27.13 -9.77
CA GLY A 174 -1.16 28.12 -8.98
C GLY A 174 -2.68 28.01 -9.10
N LEU A 175 -3.19 27.49 -10.22
CA LEU A 175 -4.63 27.26 -10.43
C LEU A 175 -5.03 25.80 -10.19
N VAL A 176 -4.10 24.87 -10.39
CA VAL A 176 -4.32 23.44 -10.24
C VAL A 176 -3.29 22.83 -9.31
N HIS A 177 -3.77 22.01 -8.37
CA HIS A 177 -2.93 21.14 -7.54
C HIS A 177 -3.12 19.69 -7.93
N LEU A 178 -2.00 19.05 -8.30
CA LEU A 178 -1.97 17.61 -8.54
C LEU A 178 -1.68 16.89 -7.22
N CYS A 179 -2.69 16.24 -6.67
CA CYS A 179 -2.61 15.45 -5.46
C CYS A 179 -2.41 13.97 -5.80
N CYS A 180 -1.51 13.30 -5.08
CA CYS A 180 -1.20 11.89 -5.31
C CYS A 180 -1.15 11.17 -3.96
N SER A 181 -2.08 10.27 -3.69
CA SER A 181 -2.09 9.49 -2.45
C SER A 181 -0.99 8.42 -2.45
N LYS A 182 -0.86 7.68 -3.56
CA LYS A 182 0.12 6.61 -3.71
C LYS A 182 1.05 6.85 -4.88
N LEU A 183 2.34 6.95 -4.58
CA LEU A 183 3.41 7.12 -5.56
C LEU A 183 4.32 5.89 -5.56
N VAL A 184 4.38 5.17 -6.68
CA VAL A 184 5.25 4.00 -6.85
C VAL A 184 6.26 4.26 -7.95
N ASN A 185 7.56 4.16 -7.65
CA ASN A 185 8.63 4.23 -8.63
C ASN A 185 9.21 2.83 -8.87
N TYR A 186 8.94 2.24 -10.04
CA TYR A 186 9.37 0.88 -10.35
C TYR A 186 10.83 0.82 -10.79
N LEU A 187 11.23 1.65 -11.76
CA LEU A 187 12.52 1.50 -12.43
C LEU A 187 13.04 2.80 -13.10
N THR A 188 12.37 3.95 -12.97
CA THR A 188 12.83 5.13 -13.73
C THR A 188 14.13 5.74 -13.22
N PRO A 189 14.96 6.32 -14.12
CA PRO A 189 16.00 7.24 -13.70
C PRO A 189 15.40 8.29 -12.76
N ILE A 190 16.03 8.50 -11.60
CA ILE A 190 15.66 9.49 -10.57
C ILE A 190 15.30 10.90 -11.08
N LYS A 191 15.74 11.24 -12.31
CA LYS A 191 15.37 12.46 -13.03
C LYS A 191 13.86 12.57 -13.25
N TYR A 192 13.18 11.47 -13.60
CA TYR A 192 11.73 11.45 -13.86
C TYR A 192 10.94 11.55 -12.56
N LEU A 193 11.30 10.77 -11.55
CA LEU A 193 10.73 10.88 -10.21
C LEU A 193 10.85 12.33 -9.70
N ARG A 194 12.04 12.93 -9.79
CA ARG A 194 12.25 14.33 -9.40
C ARG A 194 11.41 15.32 -10.21
N LYS A 195 11.24 15.11 -11.52
CA LYS A 195 10.36 15.97 -12.34
C LYS A 195 8.90 15.85 -11.90
N SER A 196 8.45 14.64 -11.56
CA SER A 196 7.09 14.38 -11.10
C SER A 196 6.83 15.02 -9.74
N LEU A 197 7.76 14.86 -8.79
CA LEU A 197 7.69 15.48 -7.45
C LEU A 197 7.71 17.02 -7.48
N LYS A 198 8.20 17.64 -8.56
CA LYS A 198 8.10 19.11 -8.75
C LYS A 198 6.71 19.59 -9.20
N ILE A 199 5.85 18.67 -9.62
CA ILE A 199 4.50 18.97 -10.13
C ILE A 199 3.46 18.55 -9.09
N ILE A 200 3.70 17.42 -8.42
CA ILE A 200 2.84 16.87 -7.38
C ILE A 200 2.92 17.74 -6.12
N HIS A 201 1.77 17.95 -5.50
CA HIS A 201 1.68 18.54 -4.17
C HIS A 201 2.15 17.52 -3.11
N LEU A 202 3.34 17.73 -2.55
CA LEU A 202 4.04 16.72 -1.75
C LEU A 202 3.31 16.34 -0.46
N ASP A 203 2.63 17.30 0.17
CA ASP A 203 1.82 17.05 1.37
C ASP A 203 0.62 16.13 1.10
N SER A 204 0.25 15.85 -0.16
CA SER A 204 -0.83 14.90 -0.47
C SER A 204 -0.39 13.43 -0.46
N ILE A 205 0.92 13.16 -0.43
CA ILE A 205 1.47 11.80 -0.54
C ILE A 205 1.34 11.08 0.80
N GLN A 206 0.65 9.93 0.78
CA GLN A 206 0.43 9.08 1.94
C GLN A 206 1.21 7.77 1.86
N GLU A 207 1.37 7.21 0.65
CA GLU A 207 2.18 6.03 0.40
C GLU A 207 3.27 6.34 -0.64
N LEU A 208 4.52 6.08 -0.29
CA LEU A 208 5.65 6.19 -1.20
C LEU A 208 6.39 4.87 -1.29
N GLU A 209 6.52 4.35 -2.50
CA GLU A 209 7.29 3.16 -2.79
C GLU A 209 8.40 3.46 -3.82
N ILE A 210 9.64 3.20 -3.42
CA ILE A 210 10.81 3.40 -4.27
C ILE A 210 11.50 2.05 -4.49
N ARG A 211 11.52 1.61 -5.75
CA ARG A 211 12.16 0.36 -6.16
C ARG A 211 13.43 0.61 -6.97
N ASN A 212 14.37 -0.34 -6.91
CA ASN A 212 15.52 -0.47 -7.82
C ASN A 212 16.35 0.82 -7.97
N MET A 213 16.59 1.52 -6.85
CA MET A 213 17.32 2.80 -6.84
C MET A 213 18.60 2.71 -6.01
N SER A 214 19.66 3.34 -6.49
CA SER A 214 20.90 3.51 -5.72
C SER A 214 20.67 4.43 -4.52
N TRP A 215 21.01 3.96 -3.33
CA TRP A 215 20.70 4.61 -2.06
C TRP A 215 21.36 6.01 -1.91
N PRO A 216 22.67 6.19 -2.18
CA PRO A 216 23.29 7.52 -2.12
C PRO A 216 22.65 8.51 -3.10
N ARG A 217 22.23 8.04 -4.28
CA ARG A 217 21.57 8.87 -5.29
C ARG A 217 20.18 9.30 -4.81
N LEU A 218 19.45 8.40 -4.17
CA LEU A 218 18.13 8.63 -3.58
C LEU A 218 18.22 9.75 -2.53
N ILE A 219 19.07 9.59 -1.51
CA ILE A 219 19.23 10.59 -0.45
C ILE A 219 19.65 11.94 -1.04
N ARG A 220 20.69 11.95 -1.87
CA ARG A 220 21.23 13.21 -2.43
C ARG A 220 20.18 14.00 -3.20
N LYS A 221 19.33 13.33 -3.98
CA LYS A 221 18.39 14.01 -4.89
C LYS A 221 16.98 14.15 -4.34
N LEU A 222 16.55 13.29 -3.40
CA LEU A 222 15.18 13.25 -2.90
C LEU A 222 15.02 13.73 -1.47
N HIS A 223 16.09 13.93 -0.69
CA HIS A 223 15.97 14.31 0.72
C HIS A 223 15.08 15.56 0.95
N CYS A 224 15.20 16.61 0.12
CA CYS A 224 14.37 17.80 0.23
C CYS A 224 12.89 17.46 0.07
N TYR A 225 12.56 16.69 -0.96
CA TYR A 225 11.18 16.30 -1.26
C TYR A 225 10.57 15.44 -0.16
N LEU A 226 11.32 14.48 0.38
CA LEU A 226 10.83 13.59 1.44
C LEU A 226 10.54 14.36 2.73
N LYS A 227 11.34 15.38 3.08
CA LYS A 227 11.09 16.25 4.25
C LYS A 227 9.81 17.07 4.16
N GLU A 228 9.32 17.29 2.94
CA GLU A 228 8.09 18.03 2.65
C GLU A 228 6.86 17.11 2.60
N MET A 229 7.00 15.79 2.71
CA MET A 229 5.86 14.85 2.69
C MET A 229 5.32 14.62 4.11
N LYS A 230 4.69 15.63 4.70
CA LYS A 230 4.27 15.57 6.12
C LYS A 230 3.22 14.50 6.41
N ASN A 231 2.31 14.25 5.45
CA ASN A 231 1.23 13.27 5.57
C ASN A 231 1.61 11.84 5.15
N LEU A 232 2.90 11.56 4.99
CA LEU A 232 3.37 10.24 4.58
C LEU A 232 3.16 9.23 5.72
N ARG A 233 2.31 8.22 5.46
CA ARG A 233 1.99 7.15 6.41
C ARG A 233 2.77 5.87 6.15
N LYS A 234 3.15 5.62 4.90
CA LYS A 234 3.81 4.39 4.48
C LYS A 234 4.97 4.67 3.56
N LEU A 235 6.14 4.16 3.95
CA LEU A 235 7.37 4.29 3.17
C LEU A 235 7.94 2.90 2.86
N ILE A 236 8.11 2.61 1.57
CA ILE A 236 8.59 1.33 1.07
C ILE A 236 9.85 1.54 0.24
N PHE A 237 10.92 0.85 0.61
CA PHE A 237 12.12 0.70 -0.20
C PHE A 237 12.26 -0.75 -0.64
N SER A 238 12.56 -0.98 -1.91
CA SER A 238 12.75 -2.34 -2.44
C SER A 238 13.89 -2.42 -3.42
N ARG A 239 14.81 -3.37 -3.23
CA ARG A 239 15.97 -3.61 -4.12
C ARG A 239 16.81 -2.34 -4.31
N CYS A 240 17.04 -1.61 -3.24
CA CYS A 240 17.90 -0.44 -3.30
C CYS A 240 19.34 -0.87 -3.06
N HIS A 241 20.21 -0.59 -4.04
CA HIS A 241 21.60 -1.04 -4.00
C HIS A 241 22.53 0.00 -3.37
N HIS A 242 23.51 -0.50 -2.62
CA HIS A 242 24.66 0.24 -2.14
C HIS A 242 25.85 0.00 -3.06
N TYR A 243 26.59 1.06 -3.42
CA TYR A 243 27.77 0.97 -4.30
C TYR A 243 28.95 1.79 -3.76
N THR A 244 28.95 2.20 -2.49
CA THR A 244 30.05 3.01 -1.95
C THR A 244 30.84 2.20 -0.94
N SER A 245 32.17 2.18 -1.07
CA SER A 245 33.10 1.56 -0.12
C SER A 245 33.62 2.56 0.91
N ASP A 246 32.96 3.72 1.04
CA ASP A 246 33.37 4.85 1.88
C ASP A 246 32.42 4.95 3.08
N ASN A 247 32.88 4.41 4.22
CA ASN A 247 32.14 4.36 5.47
C ASN A 247 31.82 5.76 6.03
N ASP A 248 32.66 6.77 5.78
CA ASP A 248 32.44 8.14 6.27
C ASP A 248 31.33 8.84 5.48
N LEU A 249 31.30 8.63 4.16
CA LEU A 249 30.21 9.10 3.31
C LEU A 249 28.89 8.43 3.69
N GLU A 250 28.93 7.14 4.00
CA GLU A 250 27.78 6.35 4.44
C GLU A 250 27.17 6.90 5.74
N GLY A 251 27.96 7.10 6.79
CA GLY A 251 27.47 7.71 8.04
C GLY A 251 26.83 9.08 7.82
N ARG A 252 27.45 9.94 6.98
CA ARG A 252 26.86 11.25 6.61
C ARG A 252 25.54 11.11 5.86
N LEU A 253 25.41 10.12 4.97
CA LEU A 253 24.18 9.86 4.22
C LEU A 253 23.07 9.33 5.15
N VAL A 254 23.40 8.41 6.07
CA VAL A 254 22.46 7.93 7.09
C VAL A 254 21.97 9.07 7.95
N ALA A 255 22.86 9.90 8.51
CA ALA A 255 22.47 11.06 9.31
C ALA A 255 21.59 12.04 8.52
N LYS A 256 21.94 12.31 7.26
CA LYS A 256 21.14 13.14 6.37
C LYS A 256 19.75 12.54 6.13
N PHE A 257 19.65 11.23 6.03
CA PHE A 257 18.38 10.55 5.85
C PHE A 257 17.57 10.44 7.15
N GLY A 258 18.21 10.23 8.31
CA GLY A 258 17.56 10.31 9.63
C GLY A 258 16.87 11.65 9.85
N SER A 259 17.46 12.75 9.36
CA SER A 259 16.81 14.07 9.39
C SER A 259 15.50 14.18 8.57
N VAL A 260 15.24 13.23 7.66
CA VAL A 260 13.95 13.09 6.98
C VAL A 260 12.91 12.53 7.94
N PHE A 261 13.23 11.46 8.67
CA PHE A 261 12.30 10.82 9.62
C PHE A 261 11.83 11.75 10.73
N LEU A 262 12.66 12.70 11.16
CA LEU A 262 12.26 13.76 12.10
C LEU A 262 11.08 14.61 11.60
N ARG A 263 10.83 14.64 10.28
CA ARG A 263 9.77 15.44 9.63
C ARG A 263 8.57 14.58 9.21
N LEU A 264 8.68 13.25 9.30
CA LEU A 264 7.63 12.31 8.91
C LEU A 264 6.76 11.98 10.14
N GLU A 265 6.00 12.96 10.60
CA GLU A 265 5.22 12.86 11.84
C GLU A 265 4.12 11.80 11.74
N HIS A 266 3.55 11.55 10.56
CA HIS A 266 2.45 10.59 10.39
C HIS A 266 2.88 9.19 9.94
N LEU A 267 4.18 8.88 9.96
CA LEU A 267 4.69 7.59 9.48
C LEU A 267 4.28 6.45 10.43
N GLN A 268 3.49 5.50 9.89
CA GLN A 268 2.99 4.32 10.62
C GLN A 268 3.59 3.01 10.09
N SER A 269 4.08 3.00 8.85
CA SER A 269 4.59 1.80 8.20
C SER A 269 5.91 2.04 7.47
N LEU A 270 6.93 1.28 7.87
CA LEU A 270 8.24 1.26 7.23
C LEU A 270 8.53 -0.13 6.68
N LYS A 271 8.76 -0.21 5.36
CA LYS A 271 9.09 -1.46 4.68
C LYS A 271 10.40 -1.31 3.93
N ILE A 272 11.37 -2.17 4.23
CA ILE A 272 12.70 -2.17 3.66
C ILE A 272 12.97 -3.58 3.16
N LYS A 273 12.98 -3.77 1.84
CA LYS A 273 13.15 -5.07 1.18
C LYS A 273 14.42 -5.09 0.35
N LEU A 274 15.24 -6.14 0.48
CA LEU A 274 16.45 -6.31 -0.33
C LEU A 274 17.36 -5.07 -0.26
N VAL A 275 17.59 -4.55 0.95
CA VAL A 275 18.49 -3.42 1.21
C VAL A 275 19.58 -3.87 2.17
N THR A 276 20.84 -3.83 1.71
CA THR A 276 22.02 -4.19 2.52
C THR A 276 22.60 -3.01 3.28
N PHE A 277 22.26 -1.79 2.90
CA PHE A 277 22.82 -0.53 3.44
C PHE A 277 22.48 -0.26 4.91
N PHE A 278 21.34 -0.77 5.41
CA PHE A 278 20.91 -0.45 6.77
C PHE A 278 21.57 -1.31 7.85
N SER A 279 22.35 -2.31 7.43
CA SER A 279 23.11 -3.16 8.35
C SER A 279 24.11 -2.30 9.13
N GLY A 280 23.96 -2.21 10.44
CA GLY A 280 24.75 -1.39 11.36
C GLY A 280 24.29 0.07 11.50
N HIS A 281 23.21 0.46 10.83
CA HIS A 281 22.73 1.85 10.78
C HIS A 281 21.24 1.99 11.10
N LEU A 282 20.57 0.90 11.45
CA LEU A 282 19.13 0.91 11.72
C LEU A 282 18.79 1.79 12.93
N GLU A 283 19.62 1.75 13.97
CA GLU A 283 19.45 2.55 15.19
C GLU A 283 19.35 4.05 14.88
N GLN A 284 20.22 4.57 14.01
CA GLN A 284 20.26 5.98 13.67
C GLN A 284 18.95 6.48 13.05
N LEU A 285 18.21 5.59 12.39
CA LEU A 285 16.93 5.90 11.75
C LEU A 285 15.78 5.78 12.74
N ILE A 286 15.76 4.70 13.53
CA ILE A 286 14.71 4.46 14.52
C ILE A 286 14.71 5.57 15.57
N ARG A 287 15.89 6.04 15.99
CA ARG A 287 16.04 7.17 16.92
C ARG A 287 15.41 8.47 16.39
N CYS A 288 15.29 8.63 15.08
CA CYS A 288 14.68 9.80 14.47
C CYS A 288 13.16 9.70 14.30
N LEU A 289 12.55 8.55 14.58
CA LEU A 289 11.09 8.40 14.54
C LEU A 289 10.44 9.17 15.69
N GLN A 290 9.54 10.09 15.35
CA GLN A 290 8.80 10.88 16.34
C GLN A 290 7.58 10.13 16.90
N ASN A 291 6.96 9.28 16.08
CA ASN A 291 5.74 8.58 16.43
C ASN A 291 5.93 7.06 16.32
N PRO A 292 5.13 6.29 17.07
CA PRO A 292 5.25 4.84 17.06
C PRO A 292 4.83 4.24 15.71
N LEU A 293 5.62 3.27 15.24
CA LEU A 293 5.29 2.49 14.05
C LEU A 293 4.29 1.39 14.41
N GLU A 294 3.33 1.16 13.52
CA GLU A 294 2.41 0.01 13.57
C GLU A 294 2.95 -1.16 12.74
N ASN A 295 3.76 -0.89 11.71
CA ASN A 295 4.23 -1.87 10.75
C ASN A 295 5.73 -1.71 10.48
N LEU A 296 6.51 -2.76 10.76
CA LEU A 296 7.93 -2.83 10.42
C LEU A 296 8.21 -4.09 9.60
N GLU A 297 8.72 -3.92 8.39
CA GLU A 297 9.10 -5.02 7.50
C GLU A 297 10.55 -4.83 7.03
N LEU A 298 11.45 -5.71 7.46
CA LEU A 298 12.86 -5.75 7.07
C LEU A 298 13.13 -7.12 6.45
N THR A 299 13.13 -7.24 5.12
CA THR A 299 13.17 -8.55 4.45
C THR A 299 14.35 -8.70 3.50
N CYS A 300 14.87 -9.93 3.39
CA CYS A 300 15.92 -10.30 2.43
C CYS A 300 17.17 -9.41 2.53
N GLY A 301 17.66 -9.18 3.75
CA GLY A 301 18.84 -8.36 4.04
C GLY A 301 19.71 -8.99 5.13
N TYR A 302 20.67 -8.23 5.63
CA TYR A 302 21.49 -8.61 6.79
C TYR A 302 21.27 -7.60 7.91
N LEU A 303 21.16 -8.09 9.14
CA LEU A 303 21.14 -7.28 10.36
C LEU A 303 22.35 -7.65 11.20
N LEU A 304 23.01 -6.65 11.76
CA LEU A 304 24.05 -6.84 12.76
C LEU A 304 23.41 -6.94 14.16
N GLU A 305 24.22 -7.34 15.14
CA GLU A 305 23.76 -7.47 16.52
C GLU A 305 23.24 -6.14 17.09
N GLU A 306 23.90 -5.03 16.78
CA GLU A 306 23.47 -3.66 17.13
C GLU A 306 22.08 -3.33 16.57
N ASP A 307 21.79 -3.77 15.33
CA ASP A 307 20.49 -3.52 14.70
C ASP A 307 19.38 -4.30 15.42
N VAL A 308 19.63 -5.52 15.87
CA VAL A 308 18.63 -6.30 16.63
C VAL A 308 18.44 -5.72 18.04
N LYS A 309 19.53 -5.31 18.70
CA LYS A 309 19.49 -4.64 20.01
C LYS A 309 18.60 -3.40 19.97
N CYS A 310 18.77 -2.55 18.96
CA CYS A 310 18.00 -1.31 18.87
C CYS A 310 16.49 -1.55 18.71
N LEU A 311 16.04 -2.69 18.16
CA LEU A 311 14.61 -2.97 18.00
C LEU A 311 13.84 -2.94 19.33
N SER A 312 14.46 -3.41 20.42
CA SER A 312 13.84 -3.46 21.75
C SER A 312 13.91 -2.13 22.53
N GLN A 313 14.99 -1.37 22.29
CA GLN A 313 15.37 -0.21 23.11
C GLN A 313 14.46 1.00 22.88
N TYR A 314 13.99 1.22 21.65
CA TYR A 314 13.31 2.46 21.30
C TYR A 314 11.78 2.37 21.53
N PRO A 315 11.15 3.43 22.09
CA PRO A 315 9.71 3.45 22.35
C PRO A 315 8.88 3.54 21.05
N SER A 316 9.46 4.06 19.97
CA SER A 316 8.82 4.14 18.64
C SER A 316 8.47 2.78 18.05
N LEU A 317 9.01 1.68 18.59
CA LEU A 317 8.69 0.31 18.18
C LEU A 317 7.79 -0.43 19.20
N GLY A 318 7.34 0.24 20.26
CA GLY A 318 6.56 -0.37 21.34
C GLY A 318 5.09 -0.68 21.03
N TYR A 319 4.58 -0.30 19.86
CA TYR A 319 3.17 -0.48 19.48
C TYR A 319 3.01 -1.19 18.12
N LEU A 320 3.99 -2.01 17.74
CA LEU A 320 3.95 -2.74 16.48
C LEU A 320 2.76 -3.72 16.46
N LYS A 321 2.01 -3.69 15.36
CA LYS A 321 0.98 -4.67 14.99
C LYS A 321 1.53 -5.72 14.03
N HIS A 322 2.46 -5.33 13.16
CA HIS A 322 3.05 -6.25 12.19
C HIS A 322 4.58 -6.12 12.19
N LEU A 323 5.25 -7.23 12.49
CA LEU A 323 6.70 -7.39 12.40
C LEU A 323 7.05 -8.47 11.39
N ASN A 324 7.83 -8.13 10.37
CA ASN A 324 8.28 -9.08 9.36
C ASN A 324 9.80 -8.96 9.16
N LEU A 325 10.52 -10.03 9.52
CA LEU A 325 11.97 -10.18 9.37
C LEU A 325 12.34 -11.29 8.38
N SER A 326 11.40 -11.67 7.49
CA SER A 326 11.58 -12.82 6.60
C SER A 326 12.85 -12.73 5.75
N TYR A 327 13.52 -13.87 5.61
CA TYR A 327 14.76 -14.03 4.84
C TYR A 327 15.90 -13.14 5.30
N VAL A 328 15.91 -12.72 6.58
CA VAL A 328 17.07 -12.12 7.25
C VAL A 328 17.76 -13.23 8.04
N PRO A 329 19.00 -13.60 7.72
CA PRO A 329 19.72 -14.63 8.47
C PRO A 329 20.03 -14.15 9.89
N LEU A 330 19.42 -14.78 10.89
CA LEU A 330 19.56 -14.44 12.31
C LEU A 330 20.47 -15.41 13.08
N PHE A 331 21.00 -16.46 12.45
CA PHE A 331 21.86 -17.48 13.09
C PHE A 331 23.15 -16.95 13.74
N ARG A 332 23.56 -15.72 13.40
CA ARG A 332 24.80 -15.09 13.92
C ARG A 332 24.57 -14.04 15.00
N VAL A 333 23.32 -13.74 15.36
CA VAL A 333 22.97 -12.67 16.30
C VAL A 333 22.21 -13.23 17.50
N SER A 334 22.36 -12.59 18.67
CA SER A 334 21.53 -12.91 19.83
C SER A 334 20.07 -12.49 19.57
N LEU A 335 19.12 -13.36 19.91
CA LEU A 335 17.69 -13.09 19.80
C LEU A 335 17.04 -12.61 21.11
N GLU A 336 17.81 -12.47 22.19
CA GLU A 336 17.30 -11.90 23.46
C GLU A 336 16.64 -10.52 23.26
N PRO A 337 17.20 -9.58 22.46
CA PRO A 337 16.53 -8.31 22.23
C PRO A 337 15.24 -8.47 21.41
N LEU A 338 15.17 -9.46 20.51
CA LEU A 338 13.93 -9.76 19.80
C LEU A 338 12.87 -10.30 20.77
N GLY A 339 13.26 -11.17 21.71
CA GLY A 339 12.40 -11.64 22.80
C GLY A 339 11.84 -10.48 23.64
N ALA A 340 12.71 -9.57 24.07
CA ALA A 340 12.31 -8.37 24.82
C ALA A 340 11.39 -7.45 24.03
N LEU A 341 11.60 -7.32 22.71
CA LEU A 341 10.65 -6.61 21.84
C LEU A 341 9.29 -7.29 21.85
N LEU A 342 9.23 -8.61 21.67
CA LEU A 342 7.96 -9.36 21.65
C LEU A 342 7.20 -9.19 22.97
N GLU A 343 7.87 -9.24 24.12
CA GLU A 343 7.26 -8.93 25.42
C GLU A 343 6.66 -7.51 25.45
N LYS A 344 7.42 -6.53 24.94
CA LYS A 344 6.99 -5.13 24.89
C LYS A 344 5.77 -4.93 23.98
N VAL A 345 5.69 -5.61 22.84
CA VAL A 345 4.60 -5.49 21.85
C VAL A 345 3.52 -6.56 22.00
N ALA A 346 3.57 -7.37 23.07
CA ALA A 346 2.70 -8.52 23.30
C ALA A 346 1.19 -8.17 23.24
N ALA A 347 0.84 -6.95 23.67
CA ALA A 347 -0.54 -6.46 23.69
C ALA A 347 -1.02 -5.88 22.34
N THR A 348 -0.13 -5.69 21.36
CA THR A 348 -0.47 -5.04 20.07
C THR A 348 -0.15 -5.90 18.85
N LEU A 349 0.79 -6.85 18.96
CA LEU A 349 1.30 -7.61 17.82
C LEU A 349 0.25 -8.59 17.28
N GLU A 350 -0.18 -8.37 16.04
CA GLU A 350 -1.15 -9.19 15.32
C GLU A 350 -0.46 -10.15 14.33
N THR A 351 0.66 -9.74 13.74
CA THR A 351 1.40 -10.53 12.74
C THR A 351 2.89 -10.57 13.03
N LEU A 352 3.43 -11.78 13.11
CA LEU A 352 4.87 -12.03 13.21
C LEU A 352 5.31 -12.94 12.07
N ILE A 353 6.27 -12.48 11.27
CA ILE A 353 6.84 -13.24 10.15
C ILE A 353 8.34 -13.36 10.35
N LEU A 354 8.79 -14.57 10.66
CA LEU A 354 10.18 -15.00 10.82
C LEU A 354 10.49 -16.15 9.83
N GLU A 355 9.93 -16.08 8.62
CA GLU A 355 10.12 -17.11 7.60
C GLU A 355 11.54 -17.04 7.01
N GLY A 356 12.26 -18.17 6.94
CA GLY A 356 13.55 -18.23 6.26
C GLY A 356 14.68 -17.50 6.98
N CYS A 357 14.58 -17.33 8.30
CA CYS A 357 15.54 -16.57 9.10
C CYS A 357 16.77 -17.39 9.55
N GLN A 358 16.82 -18.69 9.24
CA GLN A 358 17.89 -19.60 9.69
C GLN A 358 18.05 -19.61 11.23
N ILE A 359 16.97 -19.44 11.97
CA ILE A 359 17.01 -19.50 13.45
C ILE A 359 17.31 -20.94 13.85
N HIS A 360 18.17 -21.13 14.86
CA HIS A 360 18.42 -22.43 15.51
C HIS A 360 17.72 -22.51 16.87
N TYR A 361 17.54 -23.73 17.41
CA TYR A 361 16.84 -23.93 18.69
C TYR A 361 17.44 -23.13 19.86
N SER A 362 18.77 -23.06 19.97
CA SER A 362 19.44 -22.30 21.02
C SER A 362 19.10 -20.80 21.01
N GLN A 363 18.69 -20.26 19.86
CA GLN A 363 18.25 -18.88 19.71
C GLN A 363 16.74 -18.74 19.84
N LEU A 364 15.99 -19.75 19.42
CA LEU A 364 14.54 -19.79 19.54
C LEU A 364 14.10 -19.68 21.01
N SER A 365 14.78 -20.37 21.93
CA SER A 365 14.47 -20.32 23.36
C SER A 365 14.48 -18.90 23.93
N ALA A 366 15.29 -17.99 23.37
CA ALA A 366 15.34 -16.59 23.78
C ALA A 366 14.09 -15.77 23.39
N ILE A 367 13.31 -16.21 22.38
CA ILE A 367 12.10 -15.51 21.93
C ILE A 367 10.80 -16.14 22.44
N LEU A 368 10.84 -17.39 22.91
CA LEU A 368 9.65 -18.12 23.36
C LEU A 368 8.89 -17.44 24.51
N PRO A 369 9.55 -16.89 25.56
CA PRO A 369 8.84 -16.19 26.63
C PRO A 369 8.02 -15.01 26.09
N GLY A 370 8.65 -14.13 25.32
CA GLY A 370 7.95 -12.99 24.71
C GLY A 370 6.85 -13.38 23.73
N LEU A 371 7.09 -14.41 22.90
CA LEU A 371 6.09 -14.92 21.97
C LEU A 371 4.85 -15.45 22.70
N SER A 372 5.04 -16.15 23.83
CA SER A 372 3.94 -16.71 24.61
C SER A 372 2.99 -15.66 25.20
N CYS A 373 3.49 -14.43 25.38
CA CYS A 373 2.72 -13.29 25.88
C CYS A 373 1.89 -12.58 24.81
N CYS A 374 2.13 -12.83 23.51
CA CYS A 374 1.52 -12.11 22.38
C CYS A 374 0.04 -12.42 22.15
N SER A 375 -0.83 -12.05 23.10
CA SER A 375 -2.27 -12.39 23.11
C SER A 375 -3.07 -11.91 21.89
N GLN A 376 -2.59 -10.90 21.17
CA GLN A 376 -3.24 -10.39 19.96
C GLN A 376 -2.81 -11.10 18.66
N LEU A 377 -1.84 -12.02 18.72
CA LEU A 377 -1.24 -12.62 17.54
C LEU A 377 -2.26 -13.48 16.77
N THR A 378 -2.53 -13.10 15.52
CA THR A 378 -3.43 -13.82 14.61
C THR A 378 -2.68 -14.59 13.53
N THR A 379 -1.47 -14.14 13.18
CA THR A 379 -0.68 -14.69 12.07
C THR A 379 0.77 -14.89 12.50
N PHE A 380 1.27 -16.13 12.40
CA PHE A 380 2.66 -16.47 12.74
C PHE A 380 3.32 -17.30 11.65
N TYR A 381 4.30 -16.73 10.94
CA TYR A 381 5.04 -17.44 9.91
C TYR A 381 6.44 -17.76 10.38
N PHE A 382 6.73 -19.03 10.59
CA PHE A 382 8.01 -19.55 11.05
C PHE A 382 8.60 -20.59 10.09
N GLY A 383 7.99 -20.79 8.91
CA GLY A 383 8.47 -21.70 7.89
C GLY A 383 9.91 -21.43 7.45
N ARG A 384 10.54 -22.44 6.81
CA ARG A 384 11.90 -22.34 6.24
C ARG A 384 13.01 -22.00 7.27
N ASN A 385 12.80 -22.31 8.54
CA ASN A 385 13.86 -22.39 9.56
C ASN A 385 14.29 -23.84 9.76
N PHE A 386 15.47 -24.05 10.36
CA PHE A 386 16.01 -25.39 10.62
C PHE A 386 15.73 -25.77 12.08
N MET A 387 14.86 -26.75 12.30
CA MET A 387 14.35 -27.10 13.62
C MET A 387 14.19 -28.59 13.77
N SER A 388 14.61 -29.14 14.91
CA SER A 388 14.27 -30.50 15.30
C SER A 388 12.79 -30.63 15.64
N VAL A 389 12.28 -31.87 15.65
CA VAL A 389 10.91 -32.17 16.11
C VAL A 389 10.69 -31.68 17.54
N ASP A 390 11.67 -31.87 18.42
CA ASP A 390 11.55 -31.46 19.83
C ASP A 390 11.49 -29.93 19.98
N ALA A 391 12.28 -29.19 19.19
CA ALA A 391 12.21 -27.74 19.15
C ALA A 391 10.84 -27.24 18.67
N LEU A 392 10.26 -27.90 17.66
CA LEU A 392 8.91 -27.57 17.18
C LEU A 392 7.84 -27.91 18.23
N LYS A 393 7.93 -29.05 18.92
CA LYS A 393 7.01 -29.38 20.02
C LYS A 393 7.06 -28.32 21.12
N ASP A 394 8.25 -27.86 21.47
CA ASP A 394 8.43 -26.83 22.50
C ASP A 394 7.81 -25.49 22.06
N LEU A 395 8.07 -25.06 20.82
CA LEU A 395 7.42 -23.89 20.22
C LEU A 395 5.88 -24.00 20.24
N LEU A 396 5.33 -25.16 19.87
CA LEU A 396 3.88 -25.38 19.86
C LEU A 396 3.29 -25.27 21.27
N ARG A 397 3.98 -25.79 22.30
CA ARG A 397 3.57 -25.66 23.71
C ARG A 397 3.60 -24.19 24.18
N HIS A 398 4.59 -23.42 23.76
CA HIS A 398 4.69 -21.99 24.08
C HIS A 398 3.64 -21.12 23.37
N THR A 399 3.05 -21.60 22.28
CA THR A 399 1.92 -20.92 21.60
C THR A 399 0.54 -21.34 22.11
N SER A 400 0.48 -22.11 23.20
CA SER A 400 -0.75 -22.62 23.82
C SER A 400 -1.78 -21.53 24.17
N GLY A 401 -1.31 -20.45 24.80
CA GLY A 401 -2.15 -19.33 25.25
C GLY A 401 -2.63 -18.40 24.14
N LEU A 402 -2.16 -18.58 22.90
CA LEU A 402 -2.43 -17.69 21.77
C LEU A 402 -3.79 -18.02 21.11
N SER A 403 -4.88 -17.75 21.82
CA SER A 403 -6.25 -18.09 21.40
C SER A 403 -6.73 -17.43 20.09
N LYS A 404 -6.12 -16.30 19.70
CA LYS A 404 -6.45 -15.56 18.47
C LYS A 404 -5.71 -16.06 17.24
N LEU A 405 -4.74 -16.96 17.42
CA LEU A 405 -3.88 -17.43 16.36
C LEU A 405 -4.71 -18.21 15.32
N SER A 406 -4.67 -17.73 14.08
CA SER A 406 -5.59 -18.16 13.03
C SER A 406 -4.89 -18.71 11.80
N LEU A 407 -3.67 -18.23 11.53
CA LEU A 407 -2.89 -18.63 10.37
C LEU A 407 -1.42 -18.81 10.75
N GLU A 408 -0.91 -20.02 10.55
CA GLU A 408 0.40 -20.41 11.05
C GLU A 408 1.18 -21.25 10.05
N THR A 409 2.49 -20.99 9.95
CA THR A 409 3.40 -21.80 9.14
C THR A 409 4.61 -22.23 9.94
N TYR A 410 4.94 -23.51 9.89
CA TYR A 410 6.09 -24.13 10.55
C TYR A 410 6.93 -24.90 9.53
N PRO A 411 8.27 -24.99 9.74
CA PRO A 411 9.13 -25.73 8.84
C PRO A 411 8.89 -27.24 8.95
N ALA A 412 9.35 -27.98 7.95
CA ALA A 412 9.54 -29.43 8.11
C ALA A 412 10.64 -29.67 9.16
N PRO A 413 10.49 -30.66 10.07
CA PRO A 413 11.55 -31.01 11.00
C PRO A 413 12.83 -31.43 10.28
N ASP A 414 13.99 -31.08 10.82
CA ASP A 414 15.30 -31.37 10.24
C ASP A 414 15.52 -32.88 10.05
N GLU A 415 14.95 -33.70 10.93
CA GLU A 415 14.98 -35.16 10.88
C GLU A 415 14.29 -35.73 9.63
N SER A 416 13.38 -34.97 9.02
CA SER A 416 12.71 -35.34 7.78
C SER A 416 13.43 -34.83 6.52
N LEU A 417 14.57 -34.15 6.65
CA LEU A 417 15.32 -33.61 5.53
C LEU A 417 16.43 -34.57 5.09
N ASN A 418 16.50 -34.84 3.79
CA ASN A 418 17.61 -35.59 3.20
C ASN A 418 18.85 -34.72 2.95
N SER A 419 19.93 -35.32 2.44
CA SER A 419 21.20 -34.64 2.15
C SER A 419 21.11 -33.48 1.16
N LEU A 420 20.00 -33.37 0.40
CA LEU A 420 19.71 -32.28 -0.52
C LEU A 420 18.72 -31.26 0.06
N VAL A 421 18.45 -31.33 1.38
CA VAL A 421 17.48 -30.49 2.11
C VAL A 421 16.07 -30.59 1.50
N ARG A 422 15.74 -31.76 0.95
CA ARG A 422 14.39 -32.10 0.50
C ARG A 422 13.72 -32.98 1.54
N VAL A 423 12.41 -32.83 1.66
CA VAL A 423 11.63 -33.61 2.62
C VAL A 423 11.47 -35.04 2.14
N ASP A 424 11.85 -35.97 3.01
CA ASP A 424 11.53 -37.39 2.92
C ASP A 424 10.12 -37.59 3.48
N TRP A 425 9.18 -37.97 2.62
CA TRP A 425 7.76 -38.11 2.96
C TRP A 425 7.47 -39.27 3.90
N GLU A 426 8.27 -40.33 3.86
CA GLU A 426 8.08 -41.51 4.71
C GLU A 426 8.42 -41.19 6.17
N ILE A 427 9.43 -40.33 6.37
CA ILE A 427 9.83 -39.84 7.70
C ILE A 427 8.94 -38.67 8.12
N PHE A 428 8.64 -37.74 7.21
CA PHE A 428 7.89 -36.53 7.53
C PHE A 428 6.46 -36.79 7.96
N THR A 429 5.76 -37.71 7.30
CA THR A 429 4.34 -38.01 7.57
C THR A 429 4.07 -38.38 9.04
N PRO A 430 4.78 -39.35 9.65
CA PRO A 430 4.59 -39.68 11.06
C PRO A 430 5.00 -38.52 12.00
N LEU A 431 6.07 -37.78 11.69
CA LEU A 431 6.51 -36.64 12.53
C LEU A 431 5.50 -35.48 12.46
N ARG A 432 4.93 -35.20 11.29
CA ARG A 432 3.86 -34.22 11.11
C ARG A 432 2.62 -34.61 11.91
N ALA A 433 2.24 -35.88 11.90
CA ALA A 433 1.13 -36.39 12.71
C ALA A 433 1.41 -36.21 14.22
N GLU A 434 2.64 -36.47 14.66
CA GLU A 434 3.06 -36.26 16.05
C GLU A 434 3.02 -34.78 16.47
N LEU A 435 3.48 -33.87 15.62
CA LEU A 435 3.39 -32.42 15.87
C LEU A 435 1.95 -31.95 15.92
N MET A 436 1.10 -32.43 15.00
CA MET A 436 -0.34 -32.11 15.01
C MET A 436 -1.03 -32.66 16.27
N ARG A 437 -0.66 -33.84 16.75
CA ARG A 437 -1.15 -34.37 18.03
C ARG A 437 -0.76 -33.47 19.19
N THR A 438 0.52 -33.12 19.30
CA THR A 438 1.04 -32.21 20.34
C THR A 438 0.30 -30.88 20.33
N LEU A 439 0.03 -30.34 19.15
CA LEU A 439 -0.71 -29.09 19.02
C LEU A 439 -2.16 -29.23 19.47
N ARG A 440 -2.86 -30.30 19.07
CA ARG A 440 -4.25 -30.57 19.46
C ARG A 440 -4.44 -30.82 20.96
N GLU A 441 -3.42 -31.32 21.64
CA GLU A 441 -3.39 -31.45 23.11
C GLU A 441 -3.38 -30.08 23.80
N VAL A 442 -2.85 -29.07 23.11
CA VAL A 442 -2.55 -27.77 23.68
C VAL A 442 -3.60 -26.72 23.29
N ARG A 443 -4.10 -26.75 22.04
CA ARG A 443 -5.18 -25.88 21.55
C ARG A 443 -5.81 -26.41 20.26
N GLN A 444 -6.97 -25.86 19.88
CA GLN A 444 -7.60 -26.16 18.59
C GLN A 444 -6.98 -25.31 17.47
N PRO A 445 -6.23 -25.91 16.53
CA PRO A 445 -5.63 -25.18 15.42
C PRO A 445 -6.68 -24.75 14.38
N ARG A 446 -6.49 -23.57 13.78
CA ARG A 446 -7.36 -23.07 12.66
C ARG A 446 -6.75 -23.40 11.30
N ARG A 447 -5.88 -22.53 10.76
CA ARG A 447 -5.18 -22.76 9.49
C ARG A 447 -3.70 -22.93 9.74
N ILE A 448 -3.20 -24.17 9.62
CA ILE A 448 -1.81 -24.50 9.95
C ILE A 448 -1.15 -25.26 8.82
N PHE A 449 0.07 -24.87 8.51
CA PHE A 449 0.91 -25.49 7.50
C PHE A 449 2.24 -25.90 8.13
N ILE A 450 2.52 -27.19 8.16
CA ILE A 450 3.82 -27.75 8.57
C ILE A 450 4.40 -28.40 7.33
N GLY A 451 5.61 -28.02 6.91
CA GLY A 451 6.32 -28.70 5.82
C GLY A 451 7.12 -27.82 4.86
N PRO A 452 7.59 -28.40 3.74
CA PRO A 452 8.28 -27.69 2.68
C PRO A 452 7.24 -26.87 1.90
N THR A 453 7.21 -25.56 2.15
CA THR A 453 6.21 -24.60 1.62
C THR A 453 5.82 -24.84 0.15
N PRO A 454 4.53 -24.70 -0.25
CA PRO A 454 3.76 -23.50 0.10
C PRO A 454 2.32 -23.76 0.59
N CYS A 455 1.75 -22.84 1.38
CA CYS A 455 0.81 -21.88 0.81
C CYS A 455 0.61 -20.64 1.70
N PRO A 456 1.00 -19.44 1.25
CA PRO A 456 0.69 -18.21 2.01
C PRO A 456 -0.69 -17.59 1.72
N SER A 457 -1.49 -18.11 0.77
CA SER A 457 -2.94 -17.83 0.61
C SER A 457 -3.65 -18.60 -0.53
N CYS A 458 -2.99 -19.17 -1.55
CA CYS A 458 -3.64 -20.24 -2.38
C CYS A 458 -2.74 -21.22 -3.17
N GLY A 459 -1.43 -21.01 -3.37
CA GLY A 459 -0.61 -21.98 -4.12
C GLY A 459 -0.02 -23.09 -3.25
N SER A 460 -0.76 -24.18 -3.02
CA SER A 460 -0.47 -25.25 -2.05
C SER A 460 0.57 -26.33 -2.43
N SER A 461 1.19 -26.93 -1.41
CA SER A 461 1.57 -28.35 -1.24
C SER A 461 2.16 -28.55 0.19
N PRO A 462 2.13 -29.73 0.85
CA PRO A 462 2.06 -31.08 0.22
C PRO A 462 1.19 -32.17 0.92
N SER A 463 0.84 -33.21 0.15
CA SER A 463 0.11 -34.47 0.49
C SER A 463 1.01 -35.69 0.13
N GLU A 464 0.76 -36.96 0.51
CA GLU A 464 -0.50 -37.72 0.65
C GLU A 464 -0.78 -38.25 2.07
N GLU A 465 -1.73 -37.55 2.72
CA GLU A 465 -2.70 -37.93 3.76
C GLU A 465 -2.19 -38.47 5.12
N LEU A 466 -2.71 -38.04 6.28
CA LEU A 466 -4.11 -37.73 6.59
C LEU A 466 -4.44 -36.25 6.87
N GLU A 467 -5.63 -35.89 6.39
CA GLU A 467 -6.21 -34.56 6.25
C GLU A 467 -6.47 -33.80 7.56
N LEU A 468 -6.18 -32.50 7.49
CA LEU A 468 -7.20 -31.44 7.54
C LEU A 468 -6.65 -30.24 6.75
N HIS A 469 -6.91 -30.22 5.45
CA HIS A 469 -6.69 -29.04 4.60
C HIS A 469 -7.99 -28.23 4.54
N LEU A 470 -8.18 -27.30 5.47
CA LEU A 470 -9.23 -26.27 5.31
C LEU A 470 -8.60 -25.01 4.72
N CYS A 471 -8.44 -25.04 3.40
CA CYS A 471 -8.12 -23.88 2.58
C CYS A 471 -9.38 -23.49 1.79
N CYS A 472 -10.34 -22.88 2.49
CA CYS A 472 -11.34 -21.89 2.04
C CYS A 472 -12.19 -21.51 3.25
#